data_AF-A0A1F7X0F9-F1
#
_entry.id   AF-A0A1F7X0F9-F1
#
_cell.length_a   1.000
_cell.length_b   1.000
_cell.length_c   1.000
_cell.angle_alpha   90.00
_cell.angle_beta   90.00
_cell.angle_gamma   90.00
#
_symmetry.space_group_name_H-M   'P 1'
#
loop_
_entity.id
_entity.type
_entity.pdbx_description
1 polymer ?
#
loop_
_entity_poly.entity_id
_entity_poly.type
_entity_poly.pdbx_seq_one_letter_code
_entity_poly.pdbx_strand_id
1 'polypeptide(L)'
;MQINLGSISLKVYVSKTAKRIGVCSQKSDEPDNHCLLWDFDDARYVNILYTLYGLQEEYKLPRIYVIESSLNHYHAYCFASRSFREVLHILSDTPEICMTYLRIGATRGYFTLRISPRADAPKFELKTIIPSRIADEMLTDDVTVNEYITSNRGRKNA
;
A
#
# COMPACT_ATOMS: atom_id res chain seq x y z
N MET A 1 -25.62 13.86 -13.20
CA MET A 1 -26.68 14.51 -14.01
C MET A 1 -27.23 13.46 -14.96
N GLN A 2 -28.56 13.31 -15.04
CA GLN A 2 -29.20 12.41 -16.00
C GLN A 2 -30.00 13.24 -17.00
N ILE A 3 -29.70 13.08 -18.28
CA ILE A 3 -30.44 13.71 -19.38
C ILE A 3 -31.15 12.57 -20.12
N ASN A 4 -32.47 12.69 -20.27
CA ASN A 4 -33.26 11.76 -21.07
C ASN A 4 -33.67 12.47 -22.37
N LEU A 5 -33.31 11.90 -23.52
CA LEU A 5 -33.68 12.37 -24.85
C LEU A 5 -34.44 11.22 -25.55
N GLY A 6 -35.76 11.23 -25.44
CA GLY A 6 -36.60 10.15 -25.98
C GLY A 6 -36.30 8.80 -25.30
N SER A 7 -35.94 7.79 -26.09
CA SER A 7 -35.58 6.45 -25.61
C SER A 7 -34.14 6.31 -25.11
N ILE A 8 -33.32 7.38 -25.18
CA ILE A 8 -31.92 7.37 -24.77
C ILE A 8 -31.78 8.06 -23.42
N SER A 9 -31.15 7.36 -22.46
CA SER A 9 -30.76 7.93 -21.17
C SER A 9 -29.25 8.07 -21.08
N LEU A 10 -28.77 9.30 -20.90
CA LEU A 10 -27.37 9.61 -20.65
C LEU A 10 -27.17 9.94 -19.16
N LYS A 11 -26.33 9.16 -18.48
CA LYS A 11 -25.91 9.42 -17.09
C LYS A 11 -24.48 9.96 -17.08
N VAL A 12 -24.35 11.24 -16.73
CA VAL A 12 -23.06 11.91 -16.55
C VAL A 12 -22.69 11.91 -15.07
N TYR A 13 -21.55 11.30 -14.74
CA TYR A 13 -20.98 11.28 -13.40
C TYR A 13 -19.82 12.27 -13.33
N VAL A 14 -19.95 13.31 -12.52
CA VAL A 14 -18.85 14.23 -12.21
C VAL A 14 -18.28 13.83 -10.85
N SER A 15 -16.98 13.57 -10.79
CA SER A 15 -16.31 13.23 -9.53
C SER A 15 -15.12 14.16 -9.30
N LYS A 16 -14.91 14.57 -8.05
CA LYS A 16 -13.70 15.30 -7.68
C LYS A 16 -12.53 14.33 -7.66
N THR A 17 -11.55 14.59 -8.51
CA THR A 17 -10.30 13.84 -8.57
C THR A 17 -9.20 14.58 -7.82
N ALA A 18 -8.21 13.85 -7.33
CA ALA A 18 -7.01 14.41 -6.74
C ALA A 18 -5.78 13.64 -7.23
N LYS A 19 -4.72 14.38 -7.57
CA LYS A 19 -3.39 13.82 -7.85
C LYS A 19 -2.75 13.34 -6.55
N ARG A 20 -2.23 12.12 -6.55
CA ARG A 20 -1.57 11.46 -5.42
C ARG A 20 -0.21 10.94 -5.85
N ILE A 21 0.71 10.86 -4.90
CA ILE A 21 2.04 10.29 -5.09
C ILE A 21 2.09 9.02 -4.23
N GLY A 22 2.58 7.93 -4.80
CA GLY A 22 2.75 6.67 -4.09
C GLY A 22 4.02 5.94 -4.47
N VAL A 23 4.50 5.13 -3.54
CA VAL A 23 5.61 4.19 -3.71
C VAL A 23 5.04 2.90 -4.27
N CYS A 24 5.53 2.47 -5.42
CA CYS A 24 5.13 1.23 -6.08
C CYS A 24 6.08 0.10 -5.69
N SER A 25 5.56 -1.11 -5.52
CA SER A 25 6.37 -2.25 -5.11
C SER A 25 7.44 -2.64 -6.14
N GLN A 26 7.24 -2.31 -7.42
CA GLN A 26 8.12 -2.76 -8.50
C GLN A 26 9.48 -2.06 -8.45
N LYS A 27 10.51 -2.87 -8.62
CA LYS A 27 11.87 -2.40 -8.88
C LYS A 27 11.92 -1.72 -10.25
N SER A 28 12.62 -0.61 -10.35
CA SER A 28 12.62 0.26 -11.53
C SER A 28 13.29 -0.38 -12.75
N ASP A 29 14.35 -1.16 -12.55
CA ASP A 29 15.13 -1.86 -13.58
C ASP A 29 14.66 -3.30 -13.84
N GLU A 30 14.03 -3.92 -12.84
CA GLU A 30 13.51 -5.29 -12.90
C GLU A 30 12.04 -5.35 -12.47
N PRO A 31 11.08 -5.02 -13.37
CA PRO A 31 9.67 -4.86 -13.02
C PRO A 31 8.97 -6.12 -12.49
N ASP A 32 9.57 -7.30 -12.68
CA ASP A 32 9.11 -8.59 -12.16
C ASP A 32 9.53 -8.82 -10.70
N ASN A 33 10.42 -7.99 -10.18
CA ASN A 33 10.89 -7.99 -8.81
C ASN A 33 10.23 -6.87 -7.99
N HIS A 34 9.77 -7.24 -6.80
CA HIS A 34 8.94 -6.42 -5.96
C HIS A 34 9.49 -6.35 -4.53
N CYS A 35 9.43 -5.15 -3.95
CA CYS A 35 9.50 -4.98 -2.51
C CYS A 35 8.16 -5.25 -1.83
N LEU A 36 8.22 -5.51 -0.53
CA LEU A 36 7.04 -5.75 0.28
C LEU A 36 6.52 -4.44 0.84
N LEU A 37 5.25 -4.19 0.59
CA LEU A 37 4.51 -3.04 1.04
C LEU A 37 3.27 -3.55 1.77
N TRP A 38 3.05 -3.09 3.00
CA TRP A 38 1.84 -3.42 3.76
C TRP A 38 1.01 -2.18 4.02
N ASP A 39 -0.31 -2.33 3.91
CA ASP A 39 -1.30 -1.32 4.27
C ASP A 39 -2.20 -1.87 5.37
N PHE A 40 -2.16 -1.24 6.55
CA PHE A 40 -2.97 -1.60 7.70
C PHE A 40 -3.98 -0.49 7.97
N ASP A 41 -5.25 -0.81 7.73
CA ASP A 41 -6.39 0.00 8.12
C ASP A 41 -6.99 -0.55 9.41
N ASP A 42 -7.11 0.29 10.45
CA ASP A 42 -7.76 -0.02 11.73
C ASP A 42 -7.09 -1.12 12.58
N ALA A 43 -5.86 -1.54 12.27
CA ALA A 43 -5.11 -2.50 13.08
C ALA A 43 -4.39 -1.83 14.26
N ARG A 44 -4.36 -2.51 15.42
CA ARG A 44 -3.63 -1.99 16.58
C ARG A 44 -2.12 -2.08 16.33
N TYR A 45 -1.40 -1.00 16.62
CA TYR A 45 0.04 -0.92 16.42
C TYR A 45 0.83 -2.11 17.00
N VAL A 46 0.47 -2.57 18.20
CA VAL A 46 1.15 -3.73 18.82
C VAL A 46 0.95 -5.02 18.04
N ASN A 47 -0.25 -5.24 17.48
CA ASN A 47 -0.54 -6.44 16.66
C ASN A 47 0.29 -6.39 15.38
N ILE A 48 0.38 -5.21 14.75
CA ILE A 48 1.19 -5.00 13.55
C ILE A 48 2.65 -5.39 13.81
N LEU A 49 3.24 -4.96 14.93
CA LEU A 49 4.61 -5.31 15.28
C LEU A 49 4.80 -6.83 15.48
N TYR A 50 3.90 -7.49 16.22
CA TYR A 50 3.97 -8.94 16.42
C TYR A 50 3.84 -9.71 15.11
N THR A 51 2.88 -9.32 14.27
CA THR A 51 2.66 -9.92 12.95
C THR A 51 3.89 -9.77 12.07
N LEU A 52 4.40 -8.54 11.90
CA LEU A 52 5.54 -8.27 11.03
C LEU A 52 6.82 -8.94 11.53
N TYR A 53 7.02 -9.05 12.85
CA TYR A 53 8.14 -9.79 13.42
C TYR A 53 8.07 -11.29 13.11
N GLY A 54 6.88 -11.90 13.24
CA GLY A 54 6.67 -13.31 12.90
C GLY A 54 6.95 -13.58 11.41
N LEU A 55 6.39 -12.76 10.53
CA LEU A 55 6.62 -12.86 9.08
C LEU A 55 8.10 -12.63 8.73
N GLN A 56 8.77 -11.67 9.37
CA GLN A 56 10.18 -11.41 9.14
C GLN A 56 11.04 -12.64 9.43
N GLU A 57 10.78 -13.32 10.54
CA GLU A 57 11.50 -14.55 10.91
C GLU A 57 11.14 -15.73 10.02
N GLU A 58 9.87 -15.88 9.63
CA GLU A 58 9.38 -16.97 8.79
C GLU A 58 9.95 -16.88 7.36
N TYR A 59 9.82 -15.72 6.73
CA TYR A 59 10.22 -15.52 5.33
C TYR A 59 11.65 -14.97 5.18
N LYS A 60 12.40 -14.86 6.28
CA LYS A 60 13.78 -14.35 6.29
C LYS A 60 13.85 -12.98 5.59
N LEU A 61 13.05 -12.05 6.08
CA LEU A 61 12.97 -10.72 5.50
C LEU A 61 14.06 -9.79 6.05
N PRO A 62 14.50 -8.80 5.25
CA PRO A 62 15.27 -7.65 5.71
C PRO A 62 14.52 -6.83 6.76
N ARG A 63 15.12 -5.70 7.15
CA ARG A 63 14.48 -4.75 8.08
C ARG A 63 13.12 -4.28 7.55
N ILE A 64 12.21 -4.03 8.47
CA ILE A 64 10.88 -3.54 8.16
C ILE A 64 10.69 -2.17 8.79
N TYR A 65 10.35 -1.17 7.98
CA TYR A 65 10.08 0.19 8.41
C TYR A 65 8.58 0.36 8.60
N VAL A 66 8.14 0.69 9.81
CA VAL A 66 6.73 0.89 10.14
C VAL A 66 6.47 2.39 10.31
N ILE A 67 5.56 2.91 9.49
CA ILE A 67 5.23 4.34 9.39
C ILE A 67 3.76 4.51 9.74
N GLU A 68 3.44 5.45 10.62
CA GLU A 68 2.06 5.92 10.79
C GLU A 68 1.75 6.91 9.65
N SER A 69 0.89 6.50 8.72
CA SER A 69 0.54 7.28 7.52
C SER A 69 -0.69 8.17 7.72
N SER A 70 -1.47 7.89 8.75
CA SER A 70 -2.49 8.76 9.35
C SER A 70 -2.87 8.20 10.73
N LEU A 71 -3.72 8.90 11.49
CA LEU A 71 -4.08 8.46 12.85
C LEU A 71 -4.60 7.01 12.83
N ASN A 72 -3.87 6.10 13.47
CA ASN A 72 -4.17 4.65 13.52
C ASN A 72 -4.14 3.91 12.17
N HIS A 73 -3.56 4.50 11.12
CA HIS A 73 -3.27 3.81 9.87
C HIS A 73 -1.77 3.67 9.70
N TYR A 74 -1.32 2.47 9.32
CA TYR A 74 0.09 2.16 9.28
C TYR A 74 0.47 1.58 7.93
N HIS A 75 1.59 2.07 7.42
CA HIS A 75 2.29 1.46 6.31
C HIS A 75 3.49 0.70 6.85
N ALA A 76 3.83 -0.42 6.22
CA ALA A 76 5.14 -1.03 6.42
C ALA A 76 5.86 -1.22 5.08
N TYR A 77 7.18 -1.07 5.12
CA TYR A 77 8.06 -1.17 3.96
C TYR A 77 9.18 -2.16 4.29
N CYS A 78 9.41 -3.14 3.40
CA CYS A 78 10.56 -4.03 3.47
C CYS A 78 11.18 -4.15 2.09
N PHE A 79 12.44 -3.75 1.98
CA PHE A 79 13.19 -3.69 0.72
C PHE A 79 13.82 -5.06 0.38
N ALA A 80 13.02 -6.12 0.47
CA ALA A 80 13.35 -7.42 -0.14
C ALA A 80 13.12 -7.35 -1.65
N SER A 81 13.82 -8.17 -2.44
CA SER A 81 13.54 -8.37 -3.86
C SER A 81 12.89 -9.74 -4.04
N ARG A 82 11.59 -9.75 -4.32
CA ARG A 82 10.79 -10.99 -4.43
C ARG A 82 9.95 -10.97 -5.69
N SER A 83 9.67 -12.14 -6.23
CA SER A 83 8.70 -12.24 -7.32
C SER A 83 7.32 -11.79 -6.85
N PHE A 84 6.48 -11.30 -7.77
CA PHE A 84 5.12 -10.88 -7.43
C PHE A 84 4.31 -11.99 -6.74
N ARG A 85 4.52 -13.26 -7.13
CA ARG A 85 3.86 -14.41 -6.51
C ARG A 85 4.25 -14.60 -5.05
N GLU A 86 5.54 -14.44 -4.73
CA GLU A 86 6.03 -14.52 -3.35
C GLU A 86 5.50 -13.35 -2.51
N VAL A 87 5.51 -12.14 -3.07
CA VAL A 87 4.90 -10.98 -2.41
C VAL A 87 3.43 -11.23 -2.10
N LEU A 88 2.65 -11.75 -3.05
CA LEU A 88 1.24 -12.08 -2.80
C LEU A 88 1.06 -13.10 -1.69
N HIS A 89 1.91 -14.12 -1.62
CA HIS A 89 1.85 -15.15 -0.57
C HIS A 89 2.14 -14.54 0.81
N ILE A 90 3.21 -13.75 0.94
CA ILE A 90 3.56 -13.11 2.21
C ILE A 90 2.47 -12.14 2.66
N LEU A 91 1.91 -11.35 1.73
CA LEU A 91 0.84 -10.41 2.04
C LEU A 91 -0.49 -11.12 2.37
N SER A 92 -0.80 -12.27 1.74
CA SER A 92 -1.99 -13.05 2.09
C SER A 92 -1.89 -13.66 3.48
N ASP A 93 -0.68 -13.95 3.92
CA ASP A 93 -0.40 -14.56 5.23
C ASP A 93 -0.26 -13.50 6.33
N THR A 94 -0.52 -12.22 6.02
CA THR A 94 -0.48 -11.12 6.99
C THR A 94 -1.85 -10.88 7.64
N PRO A 95 -2.04 -11.20 8.94
CA PRO A 95 -3.22 -10.80 9.70
C PRO A 95 -3.50 -9.30 9.64
N GLU A 96 -4.79 -8.94 9.59
CA GLU A 96 -5.26 -7.55 9.65
C GLU A 96 -4.78 -6.64 8.48
N ILE A 97 -4.22 -7.22 7.40
CA ILE A 97 -3.93 -6.45 6.18
C ILE A 97 -5.22 -5.89 5.57
N CYS A 98 -5.16 -4.67 5.01
CA CYS A 98 -6.31 -4.09 4.32
C CYS A 98 -6.70 -4.95 3.11
N MET A 99 -7.83 -5.65 3.20
CA MET A 99 -8.29 -6.53 2.11
C MET A 99 -8.59 -5.81 0.80
N THR A 100 -8.96 -4.52 0.88
CA THR A 100 -9.17 -3.70 -0.32
C THR A 100 -7.83 -3.45 -1.01
N TYR A 101 -6.81 -3.09 -0.25
CA TYR A 101 -5.44 -2.94 -0.73
C TYR A 101 -4.93 -4.24 -1.38
N LEU A 102 -5.07 -5.37 -0.68
CA LEU A 102 -4.62 -6.67 -1.16
C LEU A 102 -5.30 -7.04 -2.50
N ARG A 103 -6.62 -6.90 -2.60
CA ARG A 103 -7.39 -7.20 -3.83
C ARG A 103 -6.97 -6.32 -5.00
N ILE A 104 -6.87 -5.01 -4.77
CA ILE A 104 -6.48 -4.06 -5.83
C ILE A 104 -5.07 -4.36 -6.31
N GLY A 105 -4.11 -4.60 -5.41
CA GLY A 105 -2.73 -4.90 -5.79
C GLY A 105 -2.60 -6.24 -6.54
N ALA A 106 -3.27 -7.29 -6.03
CA ALA A 106 -3.36 -8.59 -6.71
C ALA A 106 -3.92 -8.48 -8.13
N THR A 107 -4.94 -7.64 -8.33
CA THR A 107 -5.57 -7.44 -9.65
C THR A 107 -4.66 -6.65 -10.59
N ARG A 108 -3.89 -5.70 -10.06
CA ARG A 108 -3.00 -4.82 -10.84
C ARG A 108 -1.67 -5.48 -11.21
N GLY A 109 -1.26 -6.52 -10.49
CA GLY A 109 0.07 -7.11 -10.65
C GLY A 109 1.17 -6.39 -9.87
N TYR A 110 0.83 -5.41 -9.02
CA TYR A 110 1.78 -4.69 -8.18
C TYR A 110 1.06 -3.90 -7.08
N PHE A 111 1.78 -3.53 -6.03
CA PHE A 111 1.26 -2.79 -4.89
C PHE A 111 1.69 -1.32 -4.91
N THR A 112 0.92 -0.46 -4.25
CA THR A 112 1.26 0.96 -4.15
C THR A 112 0.81 1.52 -2.81
N LEU A 113 1.72 2.10 -2.04
CA LEU A 113 1.40 2.84 -0.82
C LEU A 113 1.49 4.34 -1.07
N ARG A 114 0.47 5.05 -0.63
CA ARG A 114 0.40 6.49 -0.81
C ARG A 114 1.36 7.20 0.16
N ILE A 115 2.16 8.13 -0.35
CA ILE A 115 3.02 8.97 0.48
C ILE A 115 2.55 10.43 0.52
N SER A 116 1.73 10.85 -0.44
CA SER A 116 1.21 12.21 -0.43
C SER A 116 0.27 12.43 0.76
N PRO A 117 0.50 13.45 1.61
CA PRO A 117 -0.33 13.73 2.76
C PRO A 117 -1.80 13.83 2.39
N ARG A 118 -2.69 13.40 3.28
CA ARG A 118 -4.11 13.75 3.15
C ARG A 118 -4.35 15.10 3.80
N ALA A 119 -5.26 15.88 3.23
CA ALA A 119 -5.64 17.17 3.81
C ALA A 119 -6.17 17.04 5.25
N ASP A 120 -6.76 15.87 5.58
CA ASP A 120 -7.30 15.52 6.88
C ASP A 120 -6.33 14.70 7.76
N ALA A 121 -5.17 14.30 7.23
CA ALA A 121 -4.18 13.52 7.97
C ALA A 121 -2.76 13.81 7.45
N PRO A 122 -2.08 14.81 8.02
CA PRO A 122 -0.75 15.23 7.56
C PRO A 122 0.39 14.36 8.11
N LYS A 123 0.11 13.42 9.01
CA LYS A 123 1.15 12.66 9.71
C LYS A 123 1.66 11.53 8.83
N PHE A 124 2.93 11.60 8.46
CA PHE A 124 3.69 10.51 7.86
C PHE A 124 4.96 10.35 8.70
N GLU A 125 4.86 9.53 9.75
CA GLU A 125 5.85 9.47 10.83
C GLU A 125 6.41 8.06 10.96
N LEU A 126 7.74 7.92 10.87
CA LEU A 126 8.41 6.66 11.17
C LEU A 126 8.24 6.33 12.65
N LYS A 127 7.56 5.22 12.96
CA LYS A 127 7.31 4.78 14.34
C LYS A 127 8.36 3.81 14.85
N THR A 128 8.75 2.85 14.02
CA THR A 128 9.71 1.81 14.42
C THR A 128 10.36 1.19 13.18
N ILE A 129 11.58 0.71 13.39
CA ILE A 129 12.28 -0.18 12.46
C ILE A 129 12.39 -1.53 13.16
N ILE A 130 11.84 -2.59 12.57
CA ILE A 130 12.04 -3.96 13.03
C ILE A 130 13.36 -4.44 12.44
N PRO A 131 14.41 -4.61 13.26
CA PRO A 131 15.75 -4.89 12.76
C PRO A 131 15.84 -6.31 12.21
N SER A 132 16.67 -6.51 11.19
CA SER A 132 17.03 -7.83 10.67
C SER A 132 18.54 -7.94 10.51
N ARG A 133 19.07 -9.15 10.59
CA ARG A 133 20.47 -9.46 10.20
C ARG A 133 20.62 -9.60 8.70
N ILE A 134 19.51 -9.70 7.97
CA ILE A 134 19.46 -9.80 6.52
C ILE A 134 19.52 -8.38 5.97
N ALA A 135 20.45 -8.16 5.04
CA ALA A 135 20.62 -6.87 4.38
C ALA A 135 19.43 -6.58 3.45
N ASP A 136 19.13 -5.30 3.25
CA ASP A 136 18.17 -4.89 2.22
C ASP A 136 18.67 -5.34 0.85
N GLU A 137 17.77 -5.91 0.05
CA GLU A 137 18.05 -6.43 -1.29
C GLU A 137 17.75 -5.39 -2.38
N MET A 138 16.95 -4.38 -2.03
CA MET A 138 16.65 -3.19 -2.84
C MET A 138 17.09 -1.93 -2.09
N LEU A 139 17.61 -0.96 -2.83
CA LEU A 139 17.84 0.39 -2.32
C LEU A 139 16.57 1.23 -2.44
N THR A 140 16.49 2.31 -1.67
CA THR A 140 15.38 3.27 -1.77
C THR A 140 15.22 3.85 -3.17
N ASP A 141 16.32 4.01 -3.89
CA ASP A 141 16.38 4.57 -5.24
C ASP A 141 15.90 3.56 -6.30
N ASP A 142 15.83 2.27 -5.95
CA ASP A 142 15.35 1.21 -6.84
C ASP A 142 13.81 1.16 -6.88
N VAL A 143 13.12 1.87 -5.98
CA VAL A 143 11.67 1.82 -5.85
C VAL A 143 11.01 2.91 -6.69
N THR A 144 10.04 2.51 -7.51
CA THR A 144 9.34 3.44 -8.39
C THR A 144 8.36 4.32 -7.61
N VAL A 145 8.40 5.63 -7.82
CA VAL A 145 7.40 6.58 -7.28
C VAL A 145 6.51 7.07 -8.43
N ASN A 146 5.21 6.86 -8.32
CA ASN A 146 4.25 7.19 -9.37
C ASN A 146 3.22 8.22 -8.92
N GLU A 147 2.88 9.13 -9.84
CA GLU A 147 1.68 9.96 -9.72
C GLU A 147 0.46 9.20 -10.22
N TYR A 148 -0.62 9.20 -9.44
CA TYR A 148 -1.89 8.62 -9.86
C TYR A 148 -3.09 9.47 -9.44
N ILE A 149 -4.18 9.36 -10.18
CA ILE A 149 -5.41 10.09 -9.93
C ILE A 149 -6.38 9.18 -9.20
N THR A 150 -6.87 9.64 -8.04
CA THR A 150 -7.96 8.96 -7.32
C THR A 150 -9.19 9.84 -7.26
N SER A 151 -10.38 9.22 -7.34
CA SER A 151 -11.64 9.91 -7.05
C SER A 151 -11.86 9.91 -5.54
N ASN A 152 -12.16 11.07 -4.95
CA ASN A 152 -12.48 11.16 -3.52
C ASN A 152 -13.90 10.59 -3.28
N ARG A 153 -14.11 9.30 -3.47
CA ARG A 153 -15.23 8.59 -2.84
C ARG A 153 -14.77 8.18 -1.45
N GLY A 154 -14.75 9.15 -0.54
CA GLY A 154 -14.74 8.82 0.88
C GLY A 154 -15.97 7.95 1.16
N ARG A 155 -15.80 6.80 1.81
CA ARG A 155 -16.89 6.06 2.44
C ARG A 155 -17.62 7.01 3.38
N LYS A 156 -18.68 7.66 2.90
CA LYS A 156 -19.85 7.93 3.72
C LYS A 156 -20.78 6.77 3.40
N ASN A 157 -20.71 5.69 4.17
CA ASN A 157 -21.72 4.63 4.28
C ASN A 157 -21.18 3.54 5.24
N ALA A 158 -21.41 3.76 6.54
CA ALA A 158 -21.93 2.80 7.51
C ALA A 158 -22.31 3.62 8.75
#